data_AF-A0A958KYC7-F1
#
_entry.id   AF-A0A958KYC7-F1
#
_cell.length_a   1.000
_cell.length_b   1.000
_cell.length_c   1.000
_cell.angle_alpha   90.00
_cell.angle_beta   90.00
_cell.angle_gamma   90.00
#
_symmetry.space_group_name_H-M   'P 1'
#
loop_
_entity.id
_entity.type
_entity.pdbx_description
1 polymer ?
#
loop_
_entity_poly.entity_id
_entity_poly.type
_entity_poly.pdbx_seq_one_letter_code
_entity_poly.pdbx_strand_id
1 'polypeptide(L)'
;MADDNDNKKNNSHITAAASDLEIKDEAKPEVIDINTLQVRVLIVCQKVTDMENVVHYLIRRGWEAIVVGTIREAFQLVGSFNPDFVLLSVNLKTAKLAQIPTLINHTFKVEVITFGENQNPITQKRLQDIACQHTIVGGASGPGIHRKIKNILIEMMSSNNEEAKSVITRAHERKIIKGDIDGEKPMHQQKRGYTFTNDDSDIESKEDKLRRQFEEADRINSEKLNSREARSRQKQEEDEQNYGVVEKKFALKNNNLGRLNKSLDTEEDDNGLEYESHNDEELSSDAPDQIENIDQDVDDTDDNDIIENEGDISEEEESLEDLIQLAKANNKNLDDGKPITTRTHAISSTRKDLSMLRKQGQANNSRKEVEEDPNPNLATSVIDNKNDTNTNSEHVDRPVETMEHFIIQSARKAAGEVKPPTESLEHVSKCTVWPVTCTQMVGFIVVSHGGSKEEENTFNDKFIHLVQEAGLKMCSTFEVSDHVITNLEHVDLKQHVEGEQFTATVSSGKNEIIIKLIEAHQNRPKIIKTSSPDRAQVDVGDLVPELQPGADLYLYMPKNNRFFIYLKMNGILSTKQKDKLESSKASIFINSKDVDKYSKAYVKNTTVQKIRDLKLDKKKAS
;
A
#
# COMPACT_ATOMS: atom_id res chain seq x y z
N MET A 1 -66.37 8.80 -78.33
CA MET A 1 -65.05 8.41 -78.81
C MET A 1 -64.32 7.79 -77.64
N ALA A 2 -64.09 6.48 -77.73
CA ALA A 2 -63.02 5.64 -77.16
C ALA A 2 -62.54 5.89 -75.71
N ASP A 3 -62.23 4.91 -74.87
CA ASP A 3 -62.35 3.45 -74.86
C ASP A 3 -61.98 3.04 -73.41
N ASP A 4 -62.56 1.94 -72.94
CA ASP A 4 -61.95 0.88 -72.11
C ASP A 4 -60.94 1.23 -71.00
N ASN A 5 -61.21 0.80 -69.76
CA ASN A 5 -60.80 -0.56 -69.38
C ASN A 5 -61.31 -0.99 -68.00
N ASP A 6 -61.90 -2.18 -68.01
CA ASP A 6 -62.12 -3.07 -66.88
C ASP A 6 -60.82 -3.35 -66.10
N ASN A 7 -60.89 -3.37 -64.77
CA ASN A 7 -60.20 -4.45 -64.06
C ASN A 7 -60.94 -4.84 -62.77
N LYS A 8 -61.76 -5.87 -62.92
CA LYS A 8 -62.39 -6.66 -61.85
C LYS A 8 -61.42 -7.76 -61.41
N LYS A 9 -61.43 -8.02 -60.10
CA LYS A 9 -61.00 -9.25 -59.40
C LYS A 9 -59.48 -9.46 -59.31
N ASN A 10 -58.97 -9.41 -58.08
CA ASN A 10 -58.30 -10.52 -57.39
C ASN A 10 -57.70 -10.03 -56.07
N ASN A 11 -58.33 -10.35 -54.94
CA ASN A 11 -57.67 -11.17 -53.92
C ASN A 11 -58.63 -11.48 -52.76
N SER A 12 -59.02 -12.74 -52.78
CA SER A 12 -59.53 -13.54 -51.69
C SER A 12 -58.57 -13.61 -50.50
N HIS A 13 -59.16 -13.75 -49.31
CA HIS A 13 -58.60 -14.42 -48.13
C HIS A 13 -57.32 -13.82 -47.54
N ILE A 14 -57.50 -12.87 -46.63
CA ILE A 14 -56.67 -12.79 -45.43
C ILE A 14 -57.56 -13.24 -44.27
N THR A 15 -57.32 -14.46 -43.81
CA THR A 15 -57.83 -14.98 -42.55
C THR A 15 -57.39 -14.06 -41.42
N ALA A 16 -58.36 -13.60 -40.64
CA ALA A 16 -58.17 -12.93 -39.37
C ALA A 16 -57.41 -13.86 -38.40
N ALA A 17 -56.08 -13.80 -38.42
CA ALA A 17 -55.28 -14.07 -37.25
C ALA A 17 -55.30 -12.77 -36.45
N ALA A 18 -56.27 -12.65 -35.54
CA ALA A 18 -56.19 -11.72 -34.44
C ALA A 18 -54.94 -12.08 -33.65
N SER A 19 -53.83 -11.45 -34.03
CA SER A 19 -52.62 -11.42 -33.24
C SER A 19 -52.97 -10.65 -31.98
N ASP A 20 -53.18 -11.39 -30.89
CA ASP A 20 -53.02 -10.92 -29.53
C ASP A 20 -51.60 -10.35 -29.40
N LEU A 21 -51.42 -9.12 -29.88
CA LEU A 21 -50.31 -8.27 -29.49
C LEU A 21 -50.64 -7.88 -28.06
N GLU A 22 -50.20 -8.74 -27.13
CA GLU A 22 -50.04 -8.41 -25.72
C GLU A 22 -49.43 -7.01 -25.66
N ILE A 23 -50.27 -6.03 -25.29
CA ILE A 23 -49.83 -4.71 -24.88
C ILE A 23 -48.95 -4.99 -23.67
N LYS A 24 -47.63 -5.05 -23.91
CA LYS A 24 -46.64 -5.19 -22.84
C LYS A 24 -46.92 -4.07 -21.86
N ASP A 25 -47.43 -4.46 -20.68
CA ASP A 25 -47.68 -3.57 -19.56
C ASP A 25 -46.50 -2.60 -19.46
N GLU A 26 -46.78 -1.30 -19.67
CA GLU A 26 -45.81 -0.24 -19.46
C GLU A 26 -45.34 -0.37 -18.01
N ALA A 27 -44.12 -0.90 -17.84
CA ALA A 27 -43.54 -1.14 -16.54
C ALA A 27 -43.55 0.19 -15.78
N LYS A 28 -44.37 0.25 -14.71
CA LYS A 28 -44.43 1.42 -13.85
C LYS A 28 -43.00 1.79 -13.44
N PRO A 29 -42.59 3.07 -13.55
CA PRO A 29 -41.26 3.48 -13.18
C PRO A 29 -41.02 3.10 -11.72
N GLU A 30 -40.03 2.25 -11.49
CA GLU A 30 -39.64 1.85 -10.14
C GLU A 30 -39.21 3.10 -9.37
N VAL A 31 -39.91 3.40 -8.29
CA VAL A 31 -39.54 4.50 -7.39
C VAL A 31 -38.34 4.05 -6.57
N ILE A 32 -37.14 4.49 -6.99
CA ILE A 32 -35.88 4.15 -6.30
C ILE A 32 -35.81 4.94 -4.98
N ASP A 33 -35.78 4.25 -3.84
CA ASP A 33 -35.53 4.88 -2.54
C ASP A 33 -34.05 5.25 -2.40
N ILE A 34 -33.78 6.55 -2.45
CA ILE A 34 -32.46 7.18 -2.37
C ILE A 34 -31.73 6.79 -1.08
N ASN A 35 -32.46 6.56 0.03
CA ASN A 35 -31.83 6.17 1.30
C ASN A 35 -31.22 4.76 1.25
N THR A 36 -31.57 3.97 0.23
CA THR A 36 -31.07 2.60 0.09
C THR A 36 -29.91 2.46 -0.89
N LEU A 37 -29.50 3.56 -1.54
CA LEU A 37 -28.38 3.56 -2.48
C LEU A 37 -27.04 3.44 -1.75
N GLN A 38 -26.16 2.58 -2.26
CA GLN A 38 -24.78 2.44 -1.77
C GLN A 38 -23.83 3.33 -2.60
N VAL A 39 -23.56 4.51 -2.08
CA VAL A 39 -22.71 5.52 -2.72
C VAL A 39 -21.26 5.32 -2.30
N ARG A 40 -20.33 5.44 -3.25
CA ARG A 40 -18.88 5.52 -3.02
C ARG A 40 -18.40 6.96 -3.04
N VAL A 41 -17.68 7.34 -2.00
CA VAL A 41 -17.23 8.71 -1.78
C VAL A 41 -15.71 8.70 -1.55
N LEU A 42 -14.97 9.46 -2.34
CA LEU A 42 -13.55 9.71 -2.10
C LEU A 42 -13.38 11.14 -1.59
N ILE A 43 -12.74 11.32 -0.43
CA ILE A 43 -12.50 12.63 0.20
C ILE A 43 -11.02 12.96 0.06
N VAL A 44 -10.69 14.10 -0.53
CA VAL A 44 -9.32 14.59 -0.69
C VAL A 44 -9.18 15.85 0.16
N CYS A 45 -8.35 15.79 1.20
CA CYS A 45 -8.22 16.86 2.19
C CYS A 45 -6.78 16.96 2.71
N GLN A 46 -6.40 18.13 3.22
CA GLN A 46 -5.08 18.35 3.80
C GLN A 46 -4.97 17.65 5.17
N LYS A 47 -5.98 17.80 6.04
CA LYS A 47 -6.01 17.17 7.36
C LYS A 47 -6.88 15.91 7.38
N VAL A 48 -6.26 14.77 7.06
CA VAL A 48 -6.94 13.46 6.98
C VAL A 48 -7.61 13.09 8.30
N THR A 49 -6.95 13.35 9.43
CA THR A 49 -7.44 13.04 10.79
C THR A 49 -8.77 13.71 11.10
N ASP A 50 -8.97 14.95 10.64
CA ASP A 50 -10.19 15.72 10.94
C ASP A 50 -11.41 15.17 10.20
N MET A 51 -11.18 14.40 9.11
CA MET A 51 -12.22 13.81 8.28
C MET A 51 -12.58 12.36 8.68
N GLU A 52 -11.90 11.74 9.64
CA GLU A 52 -12.20 10.36 10.05
C GLU A 52 -13.63 10.21 10.59
N ASN A 53 -14.08 11.18 11.40
CA ASN A 53 -15.45 11.22 11.93
C ASN A 53 -16.50 11.33 10.82
N VAL A 54 -16.18 12.08 9.75
CA VAL A 54 -17.03 12.21 8.57
C VAL A 54 -17.14 10.87 7.86
N VAL A 55 -16.01 10.21 7.61
CA VAL A 55 -15.96 8.88 6.97
C VAL A 55 -16.76 7.86 7.77
N HIS A 56 -16.56 7.78 9.08
CA HIS A 56 -17.34 6.89 9.96
C HIS A 56 -18.84 7.16 9.91
N TYR A 57 -19.26 8.43 9.84
CA TYR A 57 -20.67 8.79 9.72
C TYR A 57 -21.26 8.27 8.39
N LEU A 58 -20.54 8.42 7.27
CA LEU A 58 -20.99 7.94 5.96
C LEU A 58 -21.08 6.41 5.91
N ILE A 59 -20.11 5.71 6.50
CA ILE A 59 -20.10 4.24 6.59
C ILE A 59 -21.29 3.73 7.39
N ARG A 60 -21.65 4.37 8.51
CA ARG A 60 -22.86 4.02 9.29
C ARG A 60 -24.16 4.21 8.50
N ARG A 61 -24.16 5.05 7.46
CA ARG A 61 -25.30 5.24 6.54
C ARG A 61 -25.28 4.27 5.35
N GLY A 62 -24.34 3.33 5.33
CA GLY A 62 -24.20 2.34 4.27
C GLY A 62 -23.42 2.84 3.05
N TRP A 63 -22.73 3.98 3.14
CA TRP A 63 -21.90 4.52 2.07
C TRP A 63 -20.44 4.08 2.25
N GLU A 64 -19.75 3.80 1.16
CA GLU A 64 -18.33 3.46 1.18
C GLU A 64 -17.52 4.73 1.03
N ALA A 65 -16.74 5.12 2.05
CA ALA A 65 -15.98 6.36 2.04
C ALA A 65 -14.49 6.11 2.30
N ILE A 66 -13.61 6.76 1.53
CA ILE A 66 -12.15 6.75 1.71
C ILE A 66 -11.67 8.20 1.78
N VAL A 67 -10.68 8.48 2.63
CA VAL A 67 -10.02 9.78 2.74
C VAL A 67 -8.56 9.67 2.34
N VAL A 68 -8.05 10.66 1.60
CA VAL A 68 -6.64 10.78 1.20
C VAL A 68 -6.10 12.19 1.40
N GLY A 69 -4.78 12.26 1.62
CA GLY A 69 -4.06 13.50 1.91
C GLY A 69 -3.56 14.25 0.66
N THR A 70 -3.40 13.53 -0.45
CA THR A 70 -2.73 14.05 -1.66
C THR A 70 -3.57 13.87 -2.91
N ILE A 71 -3.40 14.78 -3.88
CA ILE A 71 -4.08 14.72 -5.18
C ILE A 71 -3.60 13.50 -5.97
N ARG A 72 -2.31 13.17 -5.91
CA ARG A 72 -1.74 12.01 -6.59
C ARG A 72 -2.40 10.69 -6.16
N GLU A 73 -2.54 10.47 -4.85
CA GLU A 73 -3.27 9.30 -4.32
C GLU A 73 -4.73 9.32 -4.78
N ALA A 74 -5.36 10.50 -4.81
CA ALA A 74 -6.73 10.64 -5.30
C ALA A 74 -6.85 10.14 -6.76
N PHE A 75 -5.97 10.52 -7.68
CA PHE A 75 -6.03 10.04 -9.08
C PHE A 75 -5.81 8.52 -9.20
N GLN A 76 -4.97 7.92 -8.35
CA GLN A 76 -4.79 6.46 -8.32
C GLN A 76 -6.04 5.75 -7.79
N LEU A 77 -6.66 6.31 -6.75
CA LEU A 77 -7.88 5.75 -6.17
C LEU A 77 -9.09 5.97 -7.05
N VAL A 78 -9.23 7.10 -7.76
CA VAL A 78 -10.38 7.30 -8.66
C VAL A 78 -10.43 6.18 -9.72
N GLY A 79 -9.29 5.76 -10.26
CA GLY A 79 -9.22 4.66 -11.23
C GLY A 79 -9.51 3.26 -10.64
N SER A 80 -9.10 3.01 -9.40
CA SER A 80 -9.21 1.68 -8.77
C SER A 80 -10.47 1.50 -7.91
N PHE A 81 -10.82 2.51 -7.12
CA PHE A 81 -12.01 2.55 -6.25
C PHE A 81 -13.30 2.85 -7.03
N ASN A 82 -13.19 3.59 -8.15
CA ASN A 82 -14.30 4.05 -8.98
C ASN A 82 -15.40 4.76 -8.14
N PRO A 83 -15.05 5.89 -7.49
CA PRO A 83 -15.99 6.63 -6.66
C PRO A 83 -17.11 7.24 -7.50
N ASP A 84 -18.29 7.39 -6.90
CA ASP A 84 -19.41 8.09 -7.52
C ASP A 84 -19.29 9.61 -7.30
N PHE A 85 -18.72 10.00 -6.16
CA PHE A 85 -18.42 11.39 -5.81
C PHE A 85 -16.99 11.54 -5.30
N VAL A 86 -16.34 12.63 -5.69
CA VAL A 86 -15.06 13.07 -5.13
C VAL A 86 -15.28 14.39 -4.40
N LEU A 87 -15.00 14.42 -3.10
CA LEU A 87 -14.97 15.66 -2.33
C LEU A 87 -13.55 16.22 -2.35
N LEU A 88 -13.40 17.46 -2.79
CA LEU A 88 -12.11 18.12 -2.92
C LEU A 88 -12.03 19.32 -1.97
N SER A 89 -11.13 19.25 -1.00
CA SER A 89 -10.86 20.37 -0.11
C SER A 89 -10.16 21.51 -0.85
N VAL A 90 -10.64 22.74 -0.62
CA VAL A 90 -9.98 23.95 -1.15
C VAL A 90 -8.77 24.39 -0.31
N ASN A 91 -8.49 23.68 0.78
CA ASN A 91 -7.36 23.93 1.68
C ASN A 91 -6.07 23.21 1.24
N LEU A 92 -6.12 22.34 0.22
CA LEU A 92 -4.93 21.67 -0.31
C LEU A 92 -3.88 22.68 -0.78
N LYS A 93 -2.61 22.40 -0.44
CA LYS A 93 -1.45 23.19 -0.85
C LYS A 93 -1.07 22.85 -2.30
N THR A 94 -1.81 23.34 -3.27
CA THR A 94 -1.49 23.10 -4.69
C THR A 94 -1.88 24.30 -5.55
N ALA A 95 -0.94 24.82 -6.34
CA ALA A 95 -1.15 26.00 -7.17
C ALA A 95 -2.27 25.82 -8.22
N LYS A 96 -2.53 24.58 -8.65
CA LYS A 96 -3.45 24.24 -9.75
C LYS A 96 -4.80 23.69 -9.29
N LEU A 97 -5.19 23.96 -8.03
CA LEU A 97 -6.41 23.41 -7.41
C LEU A 97 -7.70 23.71 -8.21
N ALA A 98 -7.77 24.87 -8.87
CA ALA A 98 -8.92 25.28 -9.67
C ALA A 98 -9.18 24.39 -10.91
N GLN A 99 -8.16 23.69 -11.42
CA GLN A 99 -8.29 22.86 -12.62
C GLN A 99 -8.68 21.41 -12.30
N ILE A 100 -8.46 20.98 -11.07
CA ILE A 100 -8.62 19.59 -10.64
C ILE A 100 -10.07 19.09 -10.78
N PRO A 101 -11.12 19.85 -10.38
CA PRO A 101 -12.50 19.40 -10.58
C PRO A 101 -12.82 19.08 -12.03
N THR A 102 -12.41 19.95 -12.96
CA THR A 102 -12.60 19.76 -14.39
C THR A 102 -11.85 18.54 -14.91
N LEU A 103 -10.62 18.32 -14.45
CA LEU A 103 -9.81 17.17 -14.87
C LEU A 103 -10.40 15.84 -14.39
N ILE A 104 -10.83 15.76 -13.13
CA ILE A 104 -11.44 14.54 -12.57
C ILE A 104 -12.76 14.24 -13.28
N ASN A 105 -13.63 15.24 -13.43
CA ASN A 105 -14.91 15.09 -14.12
C ASN A 105 -14.70 14.66 -15.58
N HIS A 106 -13.84 15.35 -16.34
CA HIS A 106 -13.59 15.05 -17.75
C HIS A 106 -12.99 13.65 -17.96
N THR A 107 -12.03 13.24 -17.11
CA THR A 107 -11.27 11.99 -17.28
C THR A 107 -12.06 10.77 -16.81
N PHE A 108 -12.74 10.86 -15.68
CA PHE A 108 -13.34 9.71 -14.99
C PHE A 108 -14.88 9.74 -14.96
N LYS A 109 -15.50 10.83 -15.42
CA LYS A 109 -16.96 11.02 -15.35
C LYS A 109 -17.49 10.88 -13.92
N VAL A 110 -16.75 11.45 -12.97
CA VAL A 110 -17.06 11.46 -11.54
C VAL A 110 -17.45 12.86 -11.11
N GLU A 111 -18.53 12.97 -10.33
CA GLU A 111 -19.02 14.24 -9.85
C GLU A 111 -18.10 14.77 -8.73
N VAL A 112 -17.65 16.01 -8.86
CA VAL A 112 -16.71 16.63 -7.91
C VAL A 112 -17.47 17.65 -7.08
N ILE A 113 -17.27 17.60 -5.76
CA ILE A 113 -17.87 18.53 -4.80
C ILE A 113 -16.74 19.23 -4.07
N THR A 114 -16.65 20.55 -4.18
CA THR A 114 -15.65 21.32 -3.41
C THR A 114 -16.16 21.67 -2.02
N PHE A 115 -15.27 21.67 -1.03
CA PHE A 115 -15.61 22.07 0.34
C PHE A 115 -14.43 22.76 1.04
N GLY A 116 -14.72 23.50 2.10
CA GLY A 116 -13.71 24.05 3.01
C GLY A 116 -13.55 23.18 4.26
N GLU A 117 -12.32 22.86 4.64
CA GLU A 117 -12.05 22.19 5.93
C GLU A 117 -12.34 23.12 7.10
N ASN A 118 -12.00 24.41 6.94
CA ASN A 118 -12.16 25.44 7.97
C ASN A 118 -13.09 26.56 7.49
N GLN A 119 -13.65 27.31 8.44
CA GLN A 119 -14.52 28.47 8.14
C GLN A 119 -13.74 29.78 7.95
N ASN A 120 -12.47 29.70 7.56
CA ASN A 120 -11.62 30.88 7.43
C ASN A 120 -12.03 31.70 6.19
N PRO A 121 -11.99 33.06 6.23
CA PRO A 121 -12.32 33.90 5.09
C PRO A 121 -11.53 33.57 3.82
N ILE A 122 -10.25 33.19 3.99
CA ILE A 122 -9.38 32.74 2.88
C ILE A 122 -9.93 31.47 2.22
N THR A 123 -10.40 30.51 3.02
CA THR A 123 -11.00 29.27 2.53
C THR A 123 -12.29 29.57 1.79
N GLN A 124 -13.14 30.46 2.30
CA GLN A 124 -14.37 30.88 1.63
C GLN A 124 -14.11 31.59 0.30
N LYS A 125 -13.09 32.45 0.24
CA LYS A 125 -12.68 33.10 -1.02
C LYS A 125 -12.23 32.06 -2.05
N ARG A 126 -11.32 31.14 -1.68
CA ARG A 126 -10.87 30.05 -2.57
C ARG A 126 -12.03 29.17 -3.03
N LEU A 127 -13.00 28.91 -2.16
CA LEU A 127 -14.18 28.12 -2.48
C LEU A 127 -15.07 28.80 -3.53
N GLN A 128 -15.12 30.14 -3.55
CA GLN A 128 -15.81 30.94 -4.58
C GLN A 128 -15.01 31.03 -5.88
N ASP A 129 -13.68 31.11 -5.79
CA ASP A 129 -12.79 31.23 -6.95
C ASP A 129 -12.73 29.93 -7.78
N ILE A 130 -12.93 28.78 -7.16
CA ILE A 130 -12.92 27.48 -7.85
C ILE A 130 -14.27 27.26 -8.55
N ALA A 131 -14.24 27.24 -9.89
CA ALA A 131 -15.39 26.92 -10.72
C ALA A 131 -15.76 25.43 -10.59
N CYS A 132 -16.59 25.10 -9.60
CA CYS A 132 -17.17 23.77 -9.41
C CYS A 132 -18.70 23.87 -9.37
N GLN A 133 -19.39 22.92 -10.00
CA GLN A 133 -20.85 22.90 -10.05
C GLN A 133 -21.47 22.72 -8.67
N HIS A 134 -20.79 21.95 -7.81
CA HIS A 134 -21.29 21.61 -6.50
C HIS A 134 -20.29 22.00 -5.42
N THR A 135 -20.78 22.85 -4.51
CA THR A 135 -19.97 23.39 -3.41
C THR A 135 -20.68 23.19 -2.09
N ILE A 136 -19.93 22.83 -1.04
CA ILE A 136 -20.37 22.79 0.36
C ILE A 136 -19.79 24.02 1.07
N VAL A 137 -20.65 24.98 1.38
CA VAL A 137 -20.29 26.17 2.16
C VAL A 137 -20.37 25.83 3.66
N GLY A 138 -19.32 26.17 4.40
CA GLY A 138 -19.17 25.85 5.82
C GLY A 138 -18.22 24.68 6.07
N GLY A 139 -18.00 24.34 7.35
CA GLY A 139 -17.13 23.22 7.72
C GLY A 139 -17.71 21.88 7.29
N ALA A 140 -16.85 21.00 6.76
CA ALA A 140 -17.25 19.65 6.33
C ALA A 140 -17.74 18.82 7.52
N SER A 141 -19.01 18.40 7.49
CA SER A 141 -19.57 17.48 8.47
C SER A 141 -20.23 16.30 7.77
N GLY A 142 -20.21 15.12 8.39
CA GLY A 142 -20.86 13.90 7.87
C GLY A 142 -22.33 14.14 7.46
N PRO A 143 -23.18 14.72 8.32
CA PRO A 143 -24.56 15.05 7.96
C PRO A 143 -24.68 16.05 6.80
N GLY A 144 -23.82 17.08 6.77
CA GLY A 144 -23.80 18.09 5.72
C GLY A 144 -23.46 17.50 4.36
N ILE A 145 -22.39 16.69 4.30
CA ILE A 145 -21.95 15.97 3.10
C ILE A 145 -23.03 15.01 2.61
N HIS A 146 -23.59 14.19 3.51
CA HIS A 146 -24.65 13.25 3.16
C HIS A 146 -25.88 13.97 2.59
N ARG A 147 -26.32 15.08 3.19
CA ARG A 147 -27.45 15.88 2.69
C ARG A 147 -27.15 16.48 1.32
N LYS A 148 -25.93 17.01 1.11
CA LYS A 148 -25.54 17.60 -0.17
C LYS A 148 -25.53 16.55 -1.29
N ILE A 149 -24.89 15.41 -1.08
CA ILE A 149 -24.87 14.30 -2.06
C ILE A 149 -26.29 13.82 -2.34
N LYS A 150 -27.13 13.68 -1.31
CA LYS A 150 -28.54 13.30 -1.50
C LYS A 150 -29.29 14.30 -2.37
N ASN A 151 -29.09 15.60 -2.19
CA ASN A 151 -29.72 16.62 -3.02
C ASN A 151 -29.24 16.54 -4.48
N ILE A 152 -27.94 16.30 -4.70
CA ILE A 152 -27.38 16.11 -6.05
C ILE A 152 -28.02 14.87 -6.71
N LEU A 153 -28.16 13.75 -5.99
CA LEU A 153 -28.82 12.56 -6.51
C LEU A 153 -30.30 12.82 -6.88
N ILE A 154 -31.03 13.62 -6.10
CA ILE A 154 -32.42 14.02 -6.41
C ILE A 154 -32.46 14.87 -7.68
N GLU A 155 -31.54 15.83 -7.81
CA GLU A 155 -31.43 16.71 -8.97
C GLU A 155 -31.09 15.90 -10.24
N MET A 156 -30.15 14.97 -10.11
CA MET A 156 -29.73 14.01 -11.14
C MET A 156 -30.89 13.13 -11.61
N MET A 157 -31.70 12.59 -10.69
CA MET A 157 -32.91 11.81 -11.02
C MET A 157 -33.95 12.65 -11.77
N SER A 158 -34.08 13.93 -11.40
CA SER A 158 -35.09 14.83 -11.97
C SER A 158 -34.70 15.33 -13.36
N SER A 159 -33.40 15.44 -13.65
CA SER A 159 -32.89 16.02 -14.89
C SER A 159 -32.91 15.06 -16.10
N ASN A 160 -33.35 13.81 -15.91
CA ASN A 160 -33.36 12.74 -16.93
C ASN A 160 -32.00 12.56 -17.66
N ASN A 161 -30.90 12.98 -17.05
CA ASN A 161 -29.55 12.88 -17.62
C ASN A 161 -29.11 11.40 -17.64
N GLU A 162 -28.56 10.93 -18.76
CA GLU A 162 -28.07 9.54 -18.86
C GLU A 162 -26.89 9.27 -17.92
N GLU A 163 -26.02 10.26 -17.70
CA GLU A 163 -24.90 10.12 -16.76
C GLU A 163 -25.40 9.93 -15.33
N ALA A 164 -26.45 10.66 -14.93
CA ALA A 164 -27.13 10.49 -13.67
C ALA A 164 -27.69 9.08 -13.49
N LYS A 165 -28.34 8.54 -14.54
CA LYS A 165 -28.84 7.16 -14.52
C LYS A 165 -27.70 6.17 -14.29
N SER A 166 -26.54 6.36 -14.92
CA SER A 166 -25.38 5.48 -14.73
C SER A 166 -24.89 5.43 -13.28
N VAL A 167 -24.86 6.58 -12.59
CA VAL A 167 -24.46 6.66 -11.17
C VAL A 167 -25.47 5.93 -10.29
N ILE A 168 -26.75 6.15 -10.52
CA ILE A 168 -27.84 5.52 -9.76
C ILE A 168 -27.84 4.00 -9.98
N THR A 169 -27.70 3.55 -11.23
CA THR A 169 -27.61 2.12 -11.57
C THR A 169 -26.43 1.47 -10.87
N ARG A 170 -25.23 2.08 -10.94
CA ARG A 170 -24.04 1.56 -10.23
C ARG A 170 -24.26 1.48 -8.71
N ALA A 171 -24.86 2.50 -8.11
CA ALA A 171 -25.14 2.52 -6.68
C ALA A 171 -26.21 1.48 -6.27
N HIS A 172 -27.16 1.17 -7.17
CA HIS A 172 -28.19 0.16 -6.96
C HIS A 172 -27.64 -1.27 -7.11
N GLU A 173 -26.84 -1.54 -8.16
CA GLU A 173 -26.23 -2.85 -8.41
C GLU A 173 -25.35 -3.33 -7.25
N ARG A 174 -24.61 -2.42 -6.62
CA ARG A 174 -23.78 -2.75 -5.44
C ARG A 174 -24.59 -3.26 -4.25
N LYS A 175 -25.84 -2.82 -4.11
CA LYS A 175 -26.74 -3.28 -3.05
C LYS A 175 -27.14 -4.74 -3.24
N ILE A 176 -27.46 -5.14 -4.47
CA ILE A 176 -27.89 -6.50 -4.81
C ILE A 176 -26.81 -7.51 -4.42
N ILE A 177 -25.55 -7.18 -4.70
CA ILE A 177 -24.40 -8.04 -4.39
C ILE A 177 -24.25 -8.29 -2.87
N LYS A 178 -24.61 -7.33 -2.01
CA LYS A 178 -24.59 -7.53 -0.55
C LYS A 178 -25.84 -8.26 -0.05
N GLY A 179 -27.00 -8.00 -0.63
CA GLY A 179 -28.28 -8.58 -0.21
C GLY A 179 -28.37 -10.11 -0.38
N ASP A 180 -27.76 -10.66 -1.42
CA ASP A 180 -27.79 -12.11 -1.68
C ASP A 180 -26.87 -12.93 -0.75
N ILE A 181 -26.04 -12.26 0.05
CA ILE A 181 -25.14 -12.91 1.02
C ILE A 181 -25.79 -13.01 2.41
N ASP A 182 -26.81 -12.19 2.71
CA ASP A 182 -27.30 -11.92 4.07
C ASP A 182 -28.73 -12.43 4.34
N GLY A 183 -29.12 -13.59 3.79
CA GLY A 183 -30.42 -14.24 4.03
C GLY A 183 -30.72 -14.70 5.47
N GLU A 184 -29.98 -14.23 6.48
CA GLU A 184 -30.24 -14.48 7.90
C GLU A 184 -30.44 -13.15 8.65
N LYS A 185 -31.47 -13.10 9.49
CA LYS A 185 -32.00 -11.93 10.22
C LYS A 185 -30.91 -11.00 10.80
N PRO A 186 -31.18 -9.69 10.96
CA PRO A 186 -30.24 -8.73 11.52
C PRO A 186 -30.07 -8.96 13.03
N MET A 187 -29.25 -9.95 13.40
CA MET A 187 -28.65 -10.07 14.71
C MET A 187 -27.68 -8.90 14.87
N HIS A 188 -27.70 -8.24 16.03
CA HIS A 188 -26.86 -7.08 16.37
C HIS A 188 -25.55 -7.03 15.58
N GLN A 189 -25.45 -6.10 14.62
CA GLN A 189 -24.27 -5.91 13.79
C GLN A 189 -23.11 -5.43 14.68
N GLN A 190 -22.39 -6.40 15.24
CA GLN A 190 -21.02 -6.21 15.66
C GLN A 190 -20.19 -5.91 14.41
N LYS A 191 -19.88 -4.62 14.28
CA LYS A 191 -18.71 -4.02 13.63
C LYS A 191 -17.90 -4.98 12.74
N ARG A 192 -18.17 -4.96 11.44
CA ARG A 192 -17.19 -5.33 10.42
C ARG A 192 -17.06 -4.20 9.42
N GLY A 193 -15.87 -3.60 9.39
CA GLY A 193 -15.52 -2.57 8.42
C GLY A 193 -14.45 -1.58 8.86
N TYR A 194 -13.38 -2.03 9.52
CA TYR A 194 -12.01 -1.47 9.47
C TYR A 194 -11.08 -2.55 10.03
N THR A 195 -10.23 -3.16 9.21
CA THR A 195 -9.17 -4.06 9.68
C THR A 195 -7.97 -3.23 10.13
N PHE A 196 -7.98 -2.80 11.39
CA PHE A 196 -6.78 -2.99 12.21
C PHE A 196 -6.99 -4.31 12.97
N THR A 197 -6.01 -5.21 12.88
CA THR A 197 -5.89 -6.31 13.82
C THR A 197 -5.76 -5.72 15.23
N ASN A 198 -6.76 -5.91 16.08
CA ASN A 198 -6.56 -5.98 17.52
C ASN A 198 -7.60 -6.94 18.08
N ASP A 199 -7.07 -8.04 18.61
CA ASP A 199 -7.69 -8.76 19.71
C ASP A 199 -7.98 -7.77 20.84
N ASP A 200 -9.25 -7.63 21.23
CA ASP A 200 -9.69 -6.73 22.30
C ASP A 200 -9.19 -7.17 23.70
N SER A 201 -8.44 -8.28 23.81
CA SER A 201 -7.71 -8.66 25.03
C SER A 201 -6.35 -7.97 25.18
N ASP A 202 -5.85 -7.28 24.15
CA ASP A 202 -4.52 -6.63 24.15
C ASP A 202 -4.56 -5.12 24.43
N ILE A 203 -5.74 -4.50 24.51
CA ILE A 203 -5.84 -3.04 24.75
C ILE A 203 -5.44 -2.70 26.19
N GLU A 204 -5.88 -3.50 27.17
CA GLU A 204 -5.49 -3.31 28.58
C GLU A 204 -3.98 -3.53 28.78
N SER A 205 -3.38 -4.46 28.02
CA SER A 205 -1.93 -4.71 27.97
C SER A 205 -1.14 -3.59 27.29
N LYS A 206 -1.68 -2.97 26.23
CA LYS A 206 -1.03 -1.85 25.51
C LYS A 206 -1.09 -0.55 26.30
N GLU A 207 -2.19 -0.25 26.98
CA GLU A 207 -2.26 0.92 27.86
C GLU A 207 -1.29 0.78 29.05
N ASP A 208 -1.19 -0.40 29.65
CA ASP A 208 -0.19 -0.67 30.70
C ASP A 208 1.25 -0.58 30.16
N LYS A 209 1.49 -1.01 28.92
CA LYS A 209 2.81 -0.92 28.29
C LYS A 209 3.18 0.53 27.94
N LEU A 210 2.24 1.32 27.43
CA LEU A 210 2.43 2.76 27.20
C LEU A 210 2.66 3.51 28.52
N ARG A 211 1.88 3.17 29.56
CA ARG A 211 2.04 3.76 30.89
C ARG A 211 3.42 3.47 31.48
N ARG A 212 3.94 2.25 31.36
CA ARG A 212 5.32 1.90 31.75
C ARG A 212 6.37 2.67 30.95
N GLN A 213 6.15 2.89 29.65
CA GLN A 213 7.07 3.68 28.82
C GLN A 213 7.09 5.15 29.21
N PHE A 214 5.95 5.74 29.56
CA PHE A 214 5.90 7.11 30.09
C PHE A 214 6.57 7.22 31.46
N GLU A 215 6.29 6.27 32.37
CA GLU A 215 6.92 6.23 33.70
C GLU A 215 8.46 6.05 33.59
N GLU A 216 8.94 5.26 32.63
CA GLU A 216 10.38 5.08 32.38
C GLU A 216 11.02 6.33 31.74
N ALA A 217 10.31 7.01 30.84
CA ALA A 217 10.78 8.28 30.27
C ALA A 217 10.90 9.39 31.33
N ASP A 218 9.90 9.50 32.22
CA ASP A 218 9.93 10.44 33.35
C ASP A 218 11.05 10.12 34.33
N ARG A 219 11.28 8.83 34.60
CA ARG A 219 12.42 8.40 35.43
C ARG A 219 13.75 8.80 34.79
N ILE A 220 13.97 8.54 33.50
CA ILE A 220 15.20 8.94 32.79
C ILE A 220 15.38 10.47 32.80
N ASN A 221 14.31 11.23 32.62
CA ASN A 221 14.38 12.69 32.68
C ASN A 221 14.72 13.19 34.09
N SER A 222 14.17 12.58 35.13
CA SER A 222 14.52 12.91 36.52
C SER A 222 15.99 12.58 36.86
N GLU A 223 16.52 11.46 36.37
CA GLU A 223 17.93 11.08 36.51
C GLU A 223 18.86 12.05 35.75
N LYS A 224 18.44 12.53 34.58
CA LYS A 224 19.15 13.58 33.82
C LYS A 224 19.13 14.93 34.54
N LEU A 225 18.03 15.29 35.21
CA LEU A 225 17.94 16.52 35.97
C LEU A 225 18.86 16.47 37.20
N ASN A 226 18.80 15.38 37.96
CA ASN A 226 19.65 15.16 39.15
C ASN A 226 21.14 15.12 38.78
N SER A 227 21.51 14.53 37.65
CA SER A 227 22.91 14.53 37.18
C SER A 227 23.38 15.91 36.70
N ARG A 228 22.50 16.74 36.14
CA ARG A 228 22.82 18.15 35.84
C ARG A 228 23.01 18.97 37.12
N GLU A 229 22.15 18.81 38.11
CA GLU A 229 22.30 19.47 39.41
C GLU A 229 23.58 19.03 40.14
N ALA A 230 23.90 17.74 40.13
CA ALA A 230 25.15 17.23 40.71
C ALA A 230 26.39 17.83 40.04
N ARG A 231 26.39 17.93 38.71
CA ARG A 231 27.48 18.59 37.96
C ARG A 231 27.55 20.10 38.26
N SER A 232 26.42 20.76 38.44
CA SER A 232 26.38 22.18 38.81
C SER A 232 26.97 22.41 40.20
N ARG A 233 26.65 21.55 41.18
CA ARG A 233 27.23 21.62 42.53
C ARG A 233 28.72 21.36 42.53
N GLN A 234 29.16 20.33 41.79
CA GLN A 234 30.60 20.02 41.67
C GLN A 234 31.38 21.20 41.06
N LYS A 235 30.82 21.85 40.02
CA LYS A 235 31.43 23.03 39.43
C LYS A 235 31.48 24.21 40.41
N GLN A 236 30.43 24.41 41.20
CA GLN A 236 30.40 25.46 42.22
C GLN A 236 31.46 25.22 43.32
N GLU A 237 31.63 23.96 43.76
CA GLU A 237 32.68 23.59 44.71
C GLU A 237 34.09 23.79 44.13
N GLU A 238 34.30 23.46 42.85
CA GLU A 238 35.57 23.72 42.16
C GLU A 238 35.87 25.22 42.07
N ASP A 239 34.86 26.03 41.74
CA ASP A 239 34.99 27.49 41.66
C ASP A 239 35.28 28.11 43.05
N GLU A 240 34.64 27.64 44.12
CA GLU A 240 34.91 28.07 45.50
C GLU A 240 36.32 27.70 45.97
N GLN A 241 36.79 26.49 45.65
CA GLN A 241 38.17 26.07 45.94
C GLN A 241 39.18 26.93 45.19
N ASN A 242 38.88 27.29 43.93
CA ASN A 242 39.76 28.13 43.13
C ASN A 242 39.80 29.58 43.67
N TYR A 243 38.66 30.12 44.13
CA TYR A 243 38.60 31.43 44.79
C TYR A 243 39.45 31.47 46.08
N GLY A 244 39.41 30.42 46.90
CA GLY A 244 40.25 30.32 48.10
C GLY A 244 41.76 30.31 47.81
N VAL A 245 42.17 29.81 46.64
CA VAL A 245 43.58 29.87 46.19
C VAL A 245 43.96 31.28 45.74
N VAL A 246 43.04 32.01 45.09
CA VAL A 246 43.25 33.40 44.68
C VAL A 246 43.37 34.32 45.89
N GLU A 247 42.50 34.18 46.90
CA GLU A 247 42.60 34.95 48.15
C GLU A 247 43.90 34.68 48.91
N LYS A 248 44.34 33.42 49.01
CA LYS A 248 45.64 33.09 49.61
C LYS A 248 46.81 33.73 48.85
N LYS A 249 46.76 33.77 47.51
CA LYS A 249 47.77 34.44 46.69
C LYS A 249 47.73 35.96 46.87
N PHE A 250 46.55 36.58 47.01
CA PHE A 250 46.42 38.01 47.29
C PHE A 250 46.91 38.36 48.70
N ALA A 251 46.61 37.56 49.72
CA ALA A 251 47.12 37.75 51.08
C ALA A 251 48.66 37.64 51.16
N LEU A 252 49.26 36.70 50.42
CA LEU A 252 50.72 36.59 50.28
C LEU A 252 51.34 37.78 49.53
N LYS A 253 50.62 38.39 48.58
CA LYS A 253 51.08 39.58 47.85
C LYS A 253 50.99 40.84 48.71
N ASN A 254 49.94 41.00 49.52
CA ASN A 254 49.76 42.14 50.42
C ASN A 254 50.71 42.09 51.63
N ASN A 255 51.05 40.91 52.14
CA ASN A 255 52.09 40.79 53.18
C ASN A 255 53.51 41.15 52.68
N ASN A 256 53.76 41.06 51.37
CA ASN A 256 55.02 41.54 50.77
C ASN A 256 55.01 43.04 50.47
N LEU A 257 53.85 43.64 50.23
CA LEU A 257 53.69 45.11 50.05
C LEU A 257 53.72 45.87 51.38
N GLY A 258 53.31 45.25 52.49
CA GLY A 258 53.39 45.84 53.84
C GLY A 258 54.82 46.01 54.40
N ARG A 259 55.85 45.53 53.70
CA ARG A 259 57.26 45.72 54.08
C ARG A 259 57.99 46.82 53.30
N LEU A 260 57.36 47.44 52.29
CA LEU A 260 58.01 48.48 51.48
C LEU A 260 57.56 49.92 51.73
N ASN A 261 56.49 50.16 52.49
CA ASN A 261 56.03 51.51 52.82
C ASN A 261 56.19 51.79 54.31
N LYS A 262 57.44 52.05 54.71
CA LYS A 262 57.78 52.68 55.99
C LYS A 262 58.84 53.76 55.78
N SER A 263 58.52 54.74 54.94
CA SER A 263 59.16 56.05 54.91
C SER A 263 58.44 56.93 53.90
N LEU A 264 57.60 57.85 54.35
CA LEU A 264 57.57 59.24 53.92
C LEU A 264 56.35 59.94 54.52
N ASP A 265 56.69 60.95 55.32
CA ASP A 265 55.84 61.87 56.04
C ASP A 265 55.14 62.90 55.12
N THR A 266 54.15 63.59 55.71
CA THR A 266 53.71 64.99 55.48
C THR A 266 53.09 65.33 54.10
N GLU A 267 52.01 66.09 53.94
CA GLU A 267 51.29 67.14 54.71
C GLU A 267 49.82 67.14 54.20
N GLU A 268 48.84 67.27 55.10
CA GLU A 268 47.89 68.40 55.19
C GLU A 268 47.19 68.79 53.87
N ASP A 269 45.86 68.58 53.79
CA ASP A 269 44.93 69.71 53.75
C ASP A 269 43.46 69.30 53.90
N ASP A 270 42.77 70.22 54.55
CA ASP A 270 41.38 70.26 55.00
C ASP A 270 40.28 70.07 53.93
N ASN A 271 39.16 69.50 54.42
CA ASN A 271 37.75 69.88 54.21
C ASN A 271 36.92 68.59 54.21
N GLY A 272 36.15 68.22 55.22
CA GLY A 272 35.25 69.06 56.01
C GLY A 272 33.88 69.05 55.35
N LEU A 273 33.01 68.11 55.76
CA LEU A 273 31.54 68.21 55.90
C LEU A 273 30.91 66.81 56.10
N GLU A 274 30.72 66.43 57.37
CA GLU A 274 29.41 66.21 58.03
C GLU A 274 28.17 66.03 57.10
N TYR A 275 27.20 65.13 57.31
CA TYR A 275 26.48 64.73 58.54
C TYR A 275 25.58 63.48 58.26
N GLU A 276 25.35 62.67 59.31
CA GLU A 276 24.16 61.82 59.67
C GLU A 276 23.48 60.91 58.61
N SER A 277 23.41 59.58 58.72
CA SER A 277 22.96 58.64 59.78
C SER A 277 21.46 58.65 60.13
N HIS A 278 20.92 57.44 60.27
CA HIS A 278 19.67 57.01 60.94
C HIS A 278 18.43 56.88 60.04
N ASN A 279 17.89 55.66 59.85
CA ASN A 279 17.09 54.77 60.74
C ASN A 279 15.66 54.82 60.19
N ASP A 280 15.05 53.71 59.77
CA ASP A 280 14.32 52.69 60.56
C ASP A 280 12.83 52.84 60.27
N GLU A 281 12.13 51.70 60.21
CA GLU A 281 10.72 51.55 60.57
C GLU A 281 9.70 52.30 59.67
N GLU A 282 8.43 51.95 59.52
CA GLU A 282 7.57 50.80 59.81
C GLU A 282 6.24 51.13 59.10
N LEU A 283 5.48 50.09 58.73
CA LEU A 283 4.02 49.96 58.81
C LEU A 283 3.00 51.04 58.34
N SER A 284 1.86 50.46 57.95
CA SER A 284 0.47 50.99 57.97
C SER A 284 0.05 51.72 56.69
N SER A 285 -0.88 51.18 55.90
CA SER A 285 -2.33 50.96 56.07
C SER A 285 -3.14 52.08 55.42
N ASP A 286 -4.24 51.64 54.81
CA ASP A 286 -5.43 52.42 54.46
C ASP A 286 -5.49 53.10 53.07
N ALA A 287 -6.29 52.44 52.22
CA ALA A 287 -7.17 53.02 51.20
C ALA A 287 -8.12 54.07 51.85
N PRO A 288 -8.89 54.93 51.11
CA PRO A 288 -9.44 54.68 49.77
C PRO A 288 -9.61 55.89 48.82
N ASP A 289 -10.07 55.55 47.61
CA ASP A 289 -10.87 56.33 46.65
C ASP A 289 -10.45 57.78 46.33
N GLN A 290 -10.03 58.01 45.08
CA GLN A 290 -10.87 58.76 44.13
C GLN A 290 -10.34 58.77 42.69
N ILE A 291 -11.32 58.77 41.80
CA ILE A 291 -11.31 58.93 40.36
C ILE A 291 -10.70 60.29 39.99
N GLU A 292 -9.74 60.32 39.07
CA GLU A 292 -9.68 61.34 38.02
C GLU A 292 -8.76 60.94 36.86
N ASN A 293 -9.26 61.16 35.65
CA ASN A 293 -8.58 61.00 34.38
C ASN A 293 -7.32 61.87 34.32
N ILE A 294 -6.24 61.37 33.73
CA ILE A 294 -5.28 62.18 32.96
C ILE A 294 -4.57 61.26 31.96
N ASP A 295 -4.59 61.70 30.70
CA ASP A 295 -3.80 61.21 29.59
C ASP A 295 -2.32 61.14 29.95
N GLN A 296 -1.67 59.99 29.70
CA GLN A 296 -0.22 59.94 29.55
C GLN A 296 0.16 58.97 28.44
N ASP A 297 0.83 59.57 27.46
CA ASP A 297 1.62 58.94 26.40
C ASP A 297 2.43 57.77 26.94
N VAL A 298 2.32 56.61 26.30
CA VAL A 298 3.25 55.50 26.50
C VAL A 298 4.05 55.34 25.22
N ASP A 299 5.33 55.55 25.44
CA ASP A 299 6.48 55.41 24.57
C ASP A 299 6.48 54.15 23.71
N ASP A 300 7.01 54.37 22.51
CA ASP A 300 7.66 53.42 21.65
C ASP A 300 8.53 52.43 22.45
N THR A 301 8.16 51.16 22.46
CA THR A 301 9.11 50.07 22.74
C THR A 301 8.81 48.83 21.90
N ASP A 302 9.86 48.48 21.15
CA ASP A 302 10.31 47.14 20.80
C ASP A 302 9.61 46.40 19.66
N ASP A 303 10.12 46.71 18.47
CA ASP A 303 10.48 45.79 17.39
C ASP A 303 10.55 44.32 17.84
N ASN A 304 9.42 43.62 17.71
CA ASN A 304 9.44 42.17 17.56
C ASN A 304 9.69 41.85 16.08
N ASP A 305 10.98 41.79 15.73
CA ASP A 305 11.46 41.06 14.56
C ASP A 305 11.01 39.61 14.70
N ILE A 306 9.82 39.32 14.16
CA ILE A 306 9.42 37.96 13.81
C ILE A 306 10.35 37.56 12.68
N ILE A 307 11.41 36.84 13.05
CA ILE A 307 12.20 36.05 12.11
C ILE A 307 11.26 34.99 11.54
N GLU A 308 10.63 35.32 10.42
CA GLU A 308 10.06 34.33 9.52
C GLU A 308 11.23 33.47 9.05
N ASN A 309 11.39 32.33 9.71
CA ASN A 309 12.16 31.22 9.18
C ASN A 309 11.43 30.72 7.92
N GLU A 310 11.65 31.41 6.80
CA GLU A 310 11.50 30.85 5.46
C GLU A 310 12.57 29.77 5.30
N GLY A 311 12.35 28.63 5.95
CA GLY A 311 12.99 27.40 5.54
C GLY A 311 12.50 27.11 4.13
N ASP A 312 13.37 27.28 3.15
CA ASP A 312 13.26 26.74 1.80
C ASP A 312 13.04 25.22 1.89
N ILE A 313 11.79 24.83 2.13
CA ILE A 313 11.30 23.51 1.78
C ILE A 313 11.02 23.65 0.30
N SER A 314 11.97 23.21 -0.53
CA SER A 314 11.73 22.92 -1.93
C SER A 314 10.71 21.76 -2.00
N GLU A 315 9.44 22.07 -1.74
CA GLU A 315 8.33 21.17 -2.01
C GLU A 315 8.37 20.93 -3.52
N GLU A 316 8.59 19.68 -3.91
CA GLU A 316 8.57 19.23 -5.30
C GLU A 316 7.23 19.67 -5.91
N GLU A 317 7.23 20.76 -6.68
CA GLU A 317 6.04 21.21 -7.40
C GLU A 317 5.66 20.10 -8.38
N GLU A 318 4.64 19.31 -8.04
CA GLU A 318 4.11 18.28 -8.93
C GLU A 318 3.62 18.95 -10.23
N SER A 319 4.23 18.58 -11.36
CA SER A 319 3.83 19.11 -12.65
C SER A 319 2.41 18.62 -13.00
N LEU A 320 1.63 19.49 -13.64
CA LEU A 320 0.26 19.10 -14.06
C LEU A 320 0.32 18.00 -15.10
N GLU A 321 1.38 18.03 -15.90
CA GLU A 321 1.73 17.10 -16.94
C GLU A 321 1.87 15.69 -16.36
N ASP A 322 2.48 15.50 -15.19
CA ASP A 322 2.62 14.20 -14.56
C ASP A 322 1.27 13.65 -14.07
N LEU A 323 0.43 14.51 -13.49
CA LEU A 323 -0.93 14.13 -13.08
C LEU A 323 -1.81 13.77 -14.29
N ILE A 324 -1.72 14.54 -15.38
CA ILE A 324 -2.39 14.25 -16.65
C ILE A 324 -1.86 12.95 -17.25
N GLN A 325 -0.56 12.69 -17.19
CA GLN A 325 0.03 11.44 -17.68
C GLN A 325 -0.42 10.24 -16.84
N LEU A 326 -0.47 10.37 -15.52
CA LEU A 326 -0.98 9.34 -14.62
C LEU A 326 -2.46 9.03 -14.90
N ALA A 327 -3.27 10.07 -15.10
CA ALA A 327 -4.68 9.97 -15.50
C ALA A 327 -4.85 9.25 -16.85
N LYS A 328 -4.03 9.62 -17.85
CA LYS A 328 -4.02 8.95 -19.17
C LYS A 328 -3.54 7.50 -19.11
N ALA A 329 -2.54 7.21 -18.27
CA ALA A 329 -2.02 5.86 -18.09
C ALA A 329 -3.08 4.92 -17.48
N ASN A 330 -3.89 5.42 -16.55
CA ASN A 330 -4.98 4.66 -15.95
C ASN A 330 -6.14 4.42 -16.94
N ASN A 331 -6.44 5.37 -17.82
CA ASN A 331 -7.51 5.20 -18.84
C ASN A 331 -7.12 4.31 -20.03
N LYS A 332 -5.84 4.19 -20.38
CA LYS A 332 -5.40 3.28 -21.46
C LYS A 332 -5.72 1.81 -21.22
N ASN A 333 -6.05 1.41 -20.00
CA ASN A 333 -6.45 0.04 -19.67
C ASN A 333 -7.97 -0.22 -19.81
N LEU A 334 -8.77 0.78 -20.21
CA LEU A 334 -10.23 0.67 -20.31
C LEU A 334 -10.79 0.70 -21.75
N ASP A 335 -9.98 0.94 -22.78
CA ASP A 335 -10.48 1.20 -24.14
C ASP A 335 -9.85 0.32 -25.25
N ASP A 336 -10.11 -1.00 -25.18
CA ASP A 336 -9.98 -1.92 -26.33
C ASP A 336 -11.35 -2.12 -27.04
N GLY A 337 -12.29 -1.18 -26.88
CA GLY A 337 -13.59 -1.18 -27.55
C GLY A 337 -13.56 -0.39 -28.85
N LYS A 338 -13.77 -1.05 -29.99
CA LYS A 338 -13.91 -0.43 -31.33
C LYS A 338 -14.83 0.82 -31.29
N PRO A 339 -14.51 1.89 -32.03
CA PRO A 339 -15.35 3.08 -32.08
C PRO A 339 -16.69 2.77 -32.74
N ILE A 340 -17.78 2.97 -32.01
CA ILE A 340 -19.15 3.02 -32.55
C ILE A 340 -19.27 4.37 -33.27
N THR A 341 -19.35 4.34 -34.59
CA THR A 341 -19.69 5.49 -35.42
C THR A 341 -21.16 5.85 -35.22
N THR A 342 -21.45 6.78 -34.32
CA THR A 342 -22.77 7.44 -34.28
C THR A 342 -22.90 8.38 -35.47
N ARG A 343 -23.76 7.97 -36.40
CA ARG A 343 -24.15 8.67 -37.62
C ARG A 343 -25.12 9.79 -37.24
N THR A 344 -24.64 11.03 -37.18
CA THR A 344 -25.47 12.23 -37.04
C THR A 344 -26.20 12.49 -38.37
N HIS A 345 -27.52 12.52 -38.33
CA HIS A 345 -28.34 13.05 -39.43
C HIS A 345 -28.27 14.58 -39.41
N ALA A 346 -27.66 15.18 -40.42
CA ALA A 346 -27.88 16.57 -40.77
C ALA A 346 -28.20 16.68 -42.27
N ILE A 347 -29.31 17.35 -42.52
CA ILE A 347 -29.90 17.69 -43.81
C ILE A 347 -29.01 18.72 -44.52
N SER A 348 -28.94 18.62 -45.85
CA SER A 348 -28.81 19.72 -46.84
C SER A 348 -27.62 19.65 -47.80
N SER A 349 -28.02 19.46 -49.07
CA SER A 349 -27.58 20.19 -50.27
C SER A 349 -26.20 19.95 -50.93
N THR A 350 -26.36 19.64 -52.23
CA THR A 350 -25.53 20.00 -53.40
C THR A 350 -24.31 19.17 -53.83
N ARG A 351 -24.54 18.52 -54.98
CA ARG A 351 -23.75 18.51 -56.24
C ARG A 351 -22.35 17.87 -56.29
N LYS A 352 -22.31 16.91 -57.22
CA LYS A 352 -21.41 16.77 -58.39
C LYS A 352 -20.12 15.96 -58.24
N ASP A 353 -20.14 14.91 -59.06
CA ASP A 353 -19.11 14.51 -60.03
C ASP A 353 -18.00 13.53 -59.61
N LEU A 354 -17.75 12.66 -60.61
CA LEU A 354 -16.53 11.93 -60.94
C LEU A 354 -16.35 10.49 -60.43
N SER A 355 -16.95 9.61 -61.24
CA SER A 355 -16.34 8.42 -61.82
C SER A 355 -14.83 8.50 -62.08
N MET A 356 -14.10 7.42 -61.76
CA MET A 356 -13.21 6.67 -62.65
C MET A 356 -12.17 5.90 -61.81
N LEU A 357 -12.17 4.56 -61.88
CA LEU A 357 -11.15 3.76 -62.58
C LEU A 357 -11.29 2.27 -62.22
N ARG A 358 -11.61 1.48 -63.25
CA ARG A 358 -11.25 0.07 -63.36
C ARG A 358 -9.73 -0.06 -63.52
N LYS A 359 -9.12 -1.11 -62.98
CA LYS A 359 -8.53 -2.22 -63.77
C LYS A 359 -7.60 -3.11 -62.91
N GLN A 360 -7.80 -4.42 -63.12
CA GLN A 360 -6.81 -5.50 -63.28
C GLN A 360 -5.87 -5.79 -62.09
N GLY A 361 -5.51 -7.03 -61.77
CA GLY A 361 -5.45 -8.21 -62.62
C GLY A 361 -5.40 -9.52 -61.86
N GLN A 362 -5.46 -10.57 -62.67
CA GLN A 362 -5.56 -11.98 -62.36
C GLN A 362 -4.22 -12.60 -61.93
N ALA A 363 -4.34 -13.83 -61.44
CA ALA A 363 -3.40 -14.96 -61.56
C ALA A 363 -2.31 -15.07 -60.49
N ASN A 364 -2.31 -16.14 -59.68
CA ASN A 364 -1.81 -17.44 -60.13
C ASN A 364 -1.99 -18.56 -59.10
N ASN A 365 -1.99 -19.77 -59.66
CA ASN A 365 -2.23 -21.08 -59.08
C ASN A 365 -1.04 -21.65 -58.30
N SER A 366 -1.34 -22.81 -57.71
CA SER A 366 -0.51 -24.02 -57.47
C SER A 366 0.32 -24.07 -56.19
N ARG A 367 0.00 -24.95 -55.22
CA ARG A 367 -0.01 -26.44 -55.21
C ARG A 367 1.41 -27.00 -54.98
N LYS A 368 1.64 -27.55 -53.77
CA LYS A 368 2.22 -28.90 -53.58
C LYS A 368 2.22 -29.31 -52.11
N GLU A 369 1.52 -30.41 -51.85
CA GLU A 369 1.70 -31.31 -50.71
C GLU A 369 3.00 -32.11 -50.90
N VAL A 370 3.68 -32.44 -49.80
CA VAL A 370 4.63 -33.55 -49.71
C VAL A 370 4.47 -34.21 -48.33
N GLU A 371 4.04 -35.47 -48.35
CA GLU A 371 4.11 -36.48 -47.29
C GLU A 371 5.46 -37.23 -47.32
N GLU A 372 5.67 -38.06 -46.29
CA GLU A 372 6.63 -39.18 -46.12
C GLU A 372 7.88 -38.90 -45.25
N ASP A 373 7.73 -39.07 -43.92
CA ASP A 373 8.11 -40.23 -43.08
C ASP A 373 9.35 -41.14 -43.43
N PRO A 374 9.87 -41.96 -42.48
CA PRO A 374 11.25 -41.87 -41.98
C PRO A 374 12.14 -43.11 -42.27
N ASN A 375 13.47 -43.01 -42.05
CA ASN A 375 14.28 -44.16 -41.61
C ASN A 375 15.70 -43.77 -41.09
N PRO A 376 16.35 -44.62 -40.25
CA PRO A 376 17.56 -44.33 -39.48
C PRO A 376 18.84 -45.06 -39.99
N ASN A 377 19.93 -44.87 -39.22
CA ASN A 377 21.21 -45.61 -39.15
C ASN A 377 22.43 -45.09 -39.93
N LEU A 378 23.59 -45.43 -39.35
CA LEU A 378 25.02 -45.22 -39.73
C LEU A 378 25.68 -43.98 -39.10
N ALA A 379 26.88 -44.01 -38.51
CA ALA A 379 27.88 -45.07 -38.39
C ALA A 379 28.84 -44.79 -37.22
N THR A 380 29.37 -45.89 -36.67
CA THR A 380 30.65 -46.05 -35.97
C THR A 380 31.83 -45.38 -36.70
N SER A 381 32.69 -44.67 -35.96
CA SER A 381 34.10 -44.53 -36.31
C SER A 381 35.00 -44.84 -35.11
N VAL A 382 35.87 -45.79 -35.36
CA VAL A 382 36.98 -46.29 -34.55
C VAL A 382 38.14 -45.31 -34.68
N ILE A 383 38.70 -44.84 -33.57
CA ILE A 383 40.09 -44.35 -33.53
C ILE A 383 40.74 -44.93 -32.28
N ASP A 384 41.60 -45.92 -32.52
CA ASP A 384 42.63 -46.37 -31.60
C ASP A 384 43.59 -45.21 -31.30
N ASN A 385 43.88 -44.98 -30.02
CA ASN A 385 45.19 -44.49 -29.62
C ASN A 385 45.55 -45.02 -28.24
N LYS A 386 46.43 -46.02 -28.27
CA LYS A 386 47.23 -46.48 -27.14
C LYS A 386 48.11 -45.33 -26.66
N ASN A 387 48.04 -45.02 -25.37
CA ASN A 387 49.22 -44.61 -24.61
C ASN A 387 49.04 -45.07 -23.17
N ASP A 388 49.78 -46.13 -22.85
CA ASP A 388 50.02 -46.60 -21.51
C ASP A 388 50.82 -45.56 -20.73
N THR A 389 50.18 -44.90 -19.77
CA THR A 389 50.86 -44.45 -18.56
C THR A 389 50.06 -44.92 -17.37
N ASN A 390 50.58 -46.01 -16.82
CA ASN A 390 50.23 -46.63 -15.56
C ASN A 390 50.48 -45.63 -14.41
N THR A 391 49.45 -44.89 -14.02
CA THR A 391 49.37 -44.24 -12.72
C THR A 391 48.25 -44.91 -11.95
N ASN A 392 48.63 -45.62 -10.88
CA ASN A 392 47.71 -46.10 -9.85
C ASN A 392 46.84 -44.91 -9.40
N SER A 393 45.62 -44.81 -9.91
CA SER A 393 44.60 -43.99 -9.29
C SER A 393 44.12 -44.77 -8.08
N GLU A 394 44.68 -44.43 -6.92
CA GLU A 394 43.94 -44.59 -5.68
C GLU A 394 42.60 -43.87 -5.91
N HIS A 395 41.55 -44.66 -6.14
CA HIS A 395 40.18 -44.19 -6.15
C HIS A 395 39.90 -43.81 -4.70
N VAL A 396 40.38 -42.63 -4.30
CA VAL A 396 39.98 -42.00 -3.05
C VAL A 396 38.49 -41.76 -3.23
N ASP A 397 37.67 -42.55 -2.53
CA ASP A 397 36.24 -42.37 -2.41
C ASP A 397 36.00 -40.95 -1.90
N ARG A 398 35.92 -39.99 -2.83
CA ARG A 398 35.52 -38.63 -2.49
C ARG A 398 34.06 -38.74 -2.10
N PRO A 399 33.69 -38.36 -0.86
CA PRO A 399 32.30 -38.40 -0.45
C PRO A 399 31.49 -37.58 -1.45
N VAL A 400 30.40 -38.16 -1.95
CA VAL A 400 29.47 -37.46 -2.82
C VAL A 400 28.93 -36.28 -2.02
N GLU A 401 29.33 -35.06 -2.39
CA GLU A 401 28.88 -33.86 -1.71
C GLU A 401 27.38 -33.71 -1.94
N THR A 402 26.60 -33.82 -0.86
CA THR A 402 25.15 -33.67 -0.90
C THR A 402 24.77 -32.19 -0.98
N MET A 403 23.57 -31.86 -1.47
CA MET A 403 23.08 -30.48 -1.49
C MET A 403 23.12 -29.82 -0.10
N GLU A 404 22.83 -30.60 0.93
CA GLU A 404 22.92 -30.19 2.33
C GLU A 404 24.32 -29.65 2.66
N HIS A 405 25.36 -30.39 2.27
CA HIS A 405 26.74 -29.99 2.50
C HIS A 405 27.06 -28.63 1.87
N PHE A 406 26.60 -28.39 0.64
CA PHE A 406 26.78 -27.09 -0.02
C PHE A 406 25.99 -25.97 0.65
N ILE A 407 24.73 -26.20 1.02
CA ILE A 407 23.92 -25.21 1.73
C ILE A 407 24.61 -24.81 3.05
N ILE A 408 25.11 -25.79 3.81
CA ILE A 408 25.85 -25.53 5.06
C ILE A 408 27.15 -24.76 4.79
N GLN A 409 27.91 -25.13 3.77
CA GLN A 409 29.16 -24.44 3.43
C GLN A 409 28.91 -23.00 2.98
N SER A 410 27.90 -22.77 2.15
CA SER A 410 27.47 -21.44 1.73
C SER A 410 27.02 -20.59 2.91
N ALA A 411 26.29 -21.18 3.85
CA ALA A 411 25.91 -20.51 5.09
C ALA A 411 27.11 -20.12 5.97
N ARG A 412 28.05 -21.05 6.17
CA ARG A 412 29.29 -20.78 6.93
C ARG A 412 30.11 -19.67 6.27
N LYS A 413 30.25 -19.71 4.94
CA LYS A 413 30.99 -18.70 4.19
C LYS A 413 30.28 -17.34 4.20
N ALA A 414 28.95 -17.31 4.19
CA ALA A 414 28.16 -16.08 4.33
C ALA A 414 28.25 -15.48 5.75
N ALA A 415 28.28 -16.33 6.77
CA ALA A 415 28.38 -15.94 8.18
C ALA A 415 29.77 -15.42 8.60
N GLY A 416 30.83 -15.77 7.87
CA GLY A 416 32.22 -15.42 8.25
C GLY A 416 32.83 -16.42 9.24
N GLU A 417 33.95 -16.07 9.87
CA GLU A 417 34.67 -16.99 10.79
C GLU A 417 33.76 -17.56 11.90
N VAL A 418 33.71 -18.89 11.96
CA VAL A 418 32.81 -19.64 12.85
C VAL A 418 33.36 -19.60 14.27
N LYS A 419 32.85 -18.68 15.10
CA LYS A 419 32.94 -18.79 16.57
C LYS A 419 31.69 -19.50 17.08
N PRO A 420 31.77 -20.35 18.13
CA PRO A 420 30.57 -20.93 18.72
C PRO A 420 29.63 -19.82 19.19
N PRO A 421 28.31 -19.95 18.95
CA PRO A 421 27.35 -18.91 19.31
C PRO A 421 27.37 -18.70 20.83
N THR A 422 27.43 -17.45 21.26
CA THR A 422 27.46 -17.10 22.69
C THR A 422 26.04 -16.92 23.25
N GLU A 423 25.07 -16.67 22.39
CA GLU A 423 23.66 -16.48 22.74
C GLU A 423 22.80 -17.50 21.98
N SER A 424 21.89 -18.15 22.68
CA SER A 424 20.94 -19.10 22.07
C SER A 424 19.77 -18.33 21.45
N LEU A 425 19.29 -18.73 20.26
CA LEU A 425 18.02 -18.24 19.70
C LEU A 425 16.87 -18.66 20.62
N GLU A 426 16.58 -17.88 21.65
CA GLU A 426 15.34 -18.01 22.40
C GLU A 426 14.20 -17.24 21.71
N HIS A 427 14.53 -16.24 20.89
CA HIS A 427 13.56 -15.33 20.26
C HIS A 427 13.84 -15.17 18.75
N VAL A 428 13.43 -16.17 17.97
CA VAL A 428 13.35 -16.04 16.50
C VAL A 428 12.18 -15.11 16.17
N SER A 429 12.45 -13.89 15.71
CA SER A 429 11.39 -12.96 15.32
C SER A 429 11.00 -13.07 13.84
N LYS A 430 11.93 -13.48 12.96
CA LYS A 430 11.72 -13.47 11.50
C LYS A 430 12.39 -14.65 10.81
N CYS A 431 11.65 -15.24 9.88
CA CYS A 431 12.19 -16.21 8.93
C CYS A 431 12.13 -15.65 7.52
N THR A 432 13.17 -15.97 6.76
CA THR A 432 13.30 -15.71 5.34
C THR A 432 13.20 -17.04 4.58
N VAL A 433 12.39 -17.10 3.53
CA VAL A 433 12.21 -18.34 2.75
C VAL A 433 12.53 -18.12 1.28
N TRP A 434 13.35 -19.03 0.74
CA TRP A 434 13.70 -19.11 -0.67
C TRP A 434 13.20 -20.40 -1.29
N PRO A 435 12.31 -20.31 -2.29
CA PRO A 435 12.01 -21.44 -3.14
C PRO A 435 13.26 -21.87 -3.92
N VAL A 436 13.52 -23.17 -3.93
CA VAL A 436 14.61 -23.77 -4.71
C VAL A 436 14.06 -24.87 -5.62
N THR A 437 14.50 -24.86 -6.88
CA THR A 437 14.18 -25.88 -7.87
C THR A 437 15.47 -26.41 -8.50
N CYS A 438 15.60 -27.72 -8.63
CA CYS A 438 16.59 -28.36 -9.49
C CYS A 438 16.03 -29.68 -10.05
N THR A 439 16.78 -30.41 -10.88
CA THR A 439 16.29 -31.68 -11.45
C THR A 439 16.00 -32.75 -10.40
N GLN A 440 16.69 -32.72 -9.26
CA GLN A 440 16.63 -33.76 -8.22
C GLN A 440 15.73 -33.40 -7.05
N MET A 441 15.48 -32.10 -6.82
CA MET A 441 14.73 -31.65 -5.67
C MET A 441 13.99 -30.37 -6.01
N VAL A 442 12.83 -30.23 -5.39
CA VAL A 442 12.14 -28.96 -5.33
C VAL A 442 11.72 -28.75 -3.88
N GLY A 443 11.89 -27.53 -3.37
CA GLY A 443 11.65 -27.27 -1.96
C GLY A 443 11.92 -25.83 -1.57
N PHE A 444 12.19 -25.66 -0.27
CA PHE A 444 12.37 -24.37 0.36
C PHE A 444 13.61 -24.37 1.23
N ILE A 445 14.42 -23.34 1.08
CA ILE A 445 15.44 -23.00 2.07
C ILE A 445 14.81 -21.98 3.01
N VAL A 446 14.59 -22.38 4.25
CA VAL A 446 14.05 -21.51 5.31
C VAL A 446 15.20 -21.12 6.22
N VAL A 447 15.42 -19.83 6.40
CA VAL A 447 16.47 -19.29 7.24
C VAL A 447 15.88 -18.39 8.31
N SER A 448 16.27 -18.65 9.55
CA SER A 448 16.01 -17.78 10.69
C SER A 448 17.33 -17.16 11.14
N HIS A 449 17.32 -15.86 11.39
CA HIS A 449 18.47 -15.10 11.86
C HIS A 449 18.17 -14.44 13.22
N GLY A 450 19.07 -14.59 14.19
CA GLY A 450 18.92 -14.00 15.53
C GLY A 450 19.43 -12.55 15.69
N GLY A 451 20.13 -12.02 14.69
CA GLY A 451 20.77 -10.69 14.74
C GLY A 451 19.89 -9.53 14.27
N SER A 452 20.53 -8.37 14.07
CA SER A 452 19.84 -7.15 13.61
C SER A 452 19.31 -7.29 12.17
N LYS A 453 18.35 -6.44 11.78
CA LYS A 453 17.79 -6.44 10.41
C LYS A 453 18.84 -6.17 9.34
N GLU A 454 19.85 -5.35 9.65
CA GLU A 454 20.94 -5.03 8.72
C GLU A 454 21.88 -6.23 8.53
N GLU A 455 22.19 -6.94 9.62
CA GLU A 455 22.96 -8.19 9.58
C GLU A 455 22.21 -9.29 8.83
N GLU A 456 20.90 -9.42 9.07
CA GLU A 456 20.02 -10.36 8.36
C GLU A 456 20.06 -10.11 6.85
N ASN A 457 19.85 -8.87 6.40
CA ASN A 457 19.89 -8.52 4.98
C ASN A 457 21.27 -8.81 4.36
N THR A 458 22.35 -8.42 5.05
CA THR A 458 23.72 -8.65 4.57
C THR A 458 24.05 -10.13 4.46
N PHE A 459 23.60 -10.94 5.43
CA PHE A 459 23.76 -12.39 5.40
C PHE A 459 22.97 -13.00 4.26
N ASN A 460 21.68 -12.64 4.13
CA ASN A 460 20.77 -13.17 3.13
C ASN A 460 21.28 -12.96 1.70
N ASP A 461 21.76 -11.75 1.38
CA ASP A 461 22.29 -11.42 0.05
C ASP A 461 23.52 -12.27 -0.31
N LYS A 462 24.46 -12.40 0.64
CA LYS A 462 25.66 -13.23 0.46
C LYS A 462 25.30 -14.71 0.37
N PHE A 463 24.40 -15.17 1.23
CA PHE A 463 24.01 -16.56 1.34
C PHE A 463 23.33 -17.06 0.07
N ILE A 464 22.35 -16.33 -0.48
CA ILE A 464 21.71 -16.69 -1.75
C ILE A 464 22.73 -16.81 -2.87
N HIS A 465 23.59 -15.81 -3.03
CA HIS A 465 24.60 -15.82 -4.09
C HIS A 465 25.48 -17.08 -4.01
N LEU A 466 25.92 -17.43 -2.80
CA LEU A 466 26.75 -18.62 -2.57
C LEU A 466 25.97 -19.92 -2.77
N VAL A 467 24.72 -20.00 -2.33
CA VAL A 467 23.85 -21.16 -2.56
C VAL A 467 23.59 -21.37 -4.05
N GLN A 468 23.34 -20.30 -4.79
CA GLN A 468 23.10 -20.37 -6.23
C GLN A 468 24.37 -20.78 -6.99
N GLU A 469 25.52 -20.19 -6.65
CA GLU A 469 26.81 -20.58 -7.23
C GLU A 469 27.14 -22.05 -6.95
N ALA A 470 26.93 -22.52 -5.71
CA ALA A 470 27.19 -23.91 -5.32
C ALA A 470 26.18 -24.88 -5.96
N GLY A 471 24.90 -24.53 -5.95
CA GLY A 471 23.84 -25.35 -6.55
C GLY A 471 24.03 -25.51 -8.06
N LEU A 472 24.46 -24.47 -8.77
CA LEU A 472 24.80 -24.55 -10.21
C LEU A 472 26.00 -25.47 -10.51
N LYS A 473 26.94 -25.64 -9.56
CA LYS A 473 28.04 -26.61 -9.69
C LYS A 473 27.55 -28.05 -9.54
N MET A 474 26.52 -28.28 -8.71
CA MET A 474 25.91 -29.60 -8.54
C MET A 474 24.95 -29.96 -9.67
N CYS A 475 24.09 -29.02 -10.05
CA CYS A 475 22.98 -29.24 -10.95
C CYS A 475 22.84 -28.04 -11.90
N SER A 476 22.90 -28.31 -13.20
CA SER A 476 22.81 -27.28 -14.25
C SER A 476 21.47 -26.53 -14.27
N THR A 477 20.45 -27.06 -13.60
CA THR A 477 19.11 -26.46 -13.51
C THR A 477 18.77 -25.92 -12.13
N PHE A 478 19.78 -25.76 -11.25
CA PHE A 478 19.54 -25.21 -9.92
C PHE A 478 19.18 -23.72 -10.02
N GLU A 479 17.98 -23.40 -9.56
CA GLU A 479 17.43 -22.05 -9.55
C GLU A 479 16.92 -21.75 -8.13
N VAL A 480 17.44 -20.68 -7.55
CA VAL A 480 16.88 -20.04 -6.36
C VAL A 480 15.96 -18.94 -6.84
N SER A 481 14.72 -18.92 -6.39
CA SER A 481 13.80 -17.85 -6.77
C SER A 481 14.19 -16.54 -6.10
N ASP A 482 14.22 -15.43 -6.86
CA ASP A 482 14.38 -14.06 -6.34
C ASP A 482 13.25 -13.64 -5.37
N HIS A 483 12.20 -14.45 -5.28
CA HIS A 483 11.00 -14.17 -4.51
C HIS A 483 11.20 -14.59 -3.06
N VAL A 484 11.81 -13.68 -2.31
CA VAL A 484 12.07 -13.84 -0.88
C VAL A 484 10.80 -13.62 -0.08
N ILE A 485 10.35 -14.63 0.67
CA ILE A 485 9.27 -14.45 1.63
C ILE A 485 9.89 -13.97 2.93
N THR A 486 9.79 -12.68 3.20
CA THR A 486 10.23 -12.07 4.46
C THR A 486 9.04 -11.91 5.41
N ASN A 487 9.34 -11.86 6.71
CA ASN A 487 8.37 -11.63 7.80
C ASN A 487 7.37 -12.78 8.04
N LEU A 488 7.83 -14.03 7.99
CA LEU A 488 7.08 -15.11 8.64
C LEU A 488 7.25 -14.96 10.15
N GLU A 489 6.20 -14.45 10.82
CA GLU A 489 6.21 -14.22 12.26
C GLU A 489 6.26 -15.55 13.03
N HIS A 490 7.14 -15.62 14.05
CA HIS A 490 7.17 -16.63 15.11
C HIS A 490 7.13 -18.10 14.63
N VAL A 491 8.03 -18.49 13.73
CA VAL A 491 8.22 -19.91 13.39
C VAL A 491 9.39 -20.45 14.22
N ASP A 492 9.09 -21.35 15.16
CA ASP A 492 10.13 -22.07 15.89
C ASP A 492 10.74 -23.15 14.98
N LEU A 493 11.85 -22.79 14.32
CA LEU A 493 12.61 -23.69 13.46
C LEU A 493 13.42 -24.73 14.24
N LYS A 494 13.50 -24.70 15.58
CA LYS A 494 14.21 -25.78 16.29
C LYS A 494 13.43 -27.09 16.28
N GLN A 495 12.13 -27.04 16.03
CA GLN A 495 11.28 -28.22 16.00
C GLN A 495 11.27 -28.88 14.62
N HIS A 496 11.25 -30.22 14.60
CA HIS A 496 11.17 -31.00 13.37
C HIS A 496 9.93 -30.62 12.56
N VAL A 497 10.13 -30.43 11.25
CA VAL A 497 9.07 -30.13 10.30
C VAL A 497 8.82 -31.35 9.42
N GLU A 498 7.55 -31.74 9.21
CA GLU A 498 7.23 -32.83 8.28
C GLU A 498 7.68 -32.46 6.85
N GLY A 499 8.41 -33.38 6.19
CA GLY A 499 9.04 -33.12 4.89
C GLY A 499 10.39 -32.38 4.96
N GLU A 500 10.92 -32.18 6.17
CA GLU A 500 12.29 -31.72 6.37
C GLU A 500 13.28 -32.78 5.89
N GLN A 501 14.07 -32.42 4.88
CA GLN A 501 15.21 -33.22 4.46
C GLN A 501 16.39 -32.98 5.40
N PHE A 502 16.55 -31.72 5.84
CA PHE A 502 17.72 -31.31 6.59
C PHE A 502 17.51 -30.04 7.42
N THR A 503 18.17 -29.98 8.58
CA THR A 503 18.34 -28.78 9.41
C THR A 503 19.82 -28.57 9.75
N ALA A 504 20.32 -27.35 9.52
CA ALA A 504 21.59 -26.86 10.01
C ALA A 504 21.41 -25.76 11.03
N THR A 505 22.32 -25.71 11.99
CA THR A 505 22.59 -24.52 12.77
C THR A 505 23.99 -24.01 12.44
N VAL A 506 24.09 -22.73 12.09
CA VAL A 506 25.34 -22.03 11.79
C VAL A 506 25.43 -20.82 12.71
N SER A 507 26.63 -20.48 13.19
CA SER A 507 26.85 -19.27 13.97
C SER A 507 27.48 -18.17 13.12
N SER A 508 27.01 -16.94 13.30
CA SER A 508 27.53 -15.72 12.68
C SER A 508 27.82 -14.69 13.78
N GLY A 509 29.07 -14.62 14.23
CA GLY A 509 29.45 -13.81 15.39
C GLY A 509 28.77 -14.29 16.67
N LYS A 510 27.85 -13.47 17.22
CA LYS A 510 27.03 -13.82 18.39
C LYS A 510 25.70 -14.49 18.02
N ASN A 511 25.31 -14.42 16.76
CA ASN A 511 24.00 -14.83 16.30
C ASN A 511 23.98 -16.31 15.91
N GLU A 512 22.92 -17.01 16.28
CA GLU A 512 22.59 -18.33 15.78
C GLU A 512 21.72 -18.17 14.51
N ILE A 513 22.01 -18.96 13.47
CA ILE A 513 21.29 -19.00 12.21
C ILE A 513 20.82 -20.44 12.02
N ILE A 514 19.51 -20.63 11.89
CA ILE A 514 18.92 -21.94 11.64
C ILE A 514 18.50 -21.98 10.17
N ILE A 515 18.93 -23.03 9.48
CA ILE A 515 18.69 -23.24 8.05
C ILE A 515 17.99 -24.57 7.90
N LYS A 516 16.82 -24.59 7.26
CA LYS A 516 16.12 -25.81 6.90
C LYS A 516 16.00 -25.95 5.41
N LEU A 517 16.16 -27.18 4.94
CA LEU A 517 15.71 -27.58 3.61
C LEU A 517 14.45 -28.42 3.75
N ILE A 518 13.33 -27.87 3.30
CA ILE A 518 12.03 -28.52 3.32
C ILE A 518 11.71 -28.98 1.90
N GLU A 519 11.60 -30.27 1.67
CA GLU A 519 11.15 -30.79 0.40
C GLU A 519 9.66 -30.50 0.23
N ALA A 520 9.25 -30.10 -0.97
CA ALA A 520 7.84 -30.08 -1.31
C ALA A 520 7.52 -31.17 -2.33
N HIS A 521 6.76 -32.16 -1.88
CA HIS A 521 6.37 -33.31 -2.71
C HIS A 521 5.48 -32.93 -3.91
N GLN A 522 4.92 -31.71 -3.94
CA GLN A 522 4.19 -31.16 -5.09
C GLN A 522 4.48 -29.66 -5.20
N ASN A 523 5.44 -29.29 -6.04
CA ASN A 523 6.00 -27.94 -6.05
C ASN A 523 5.52 -27.03 -7.16
N ARG A 524 4.75 -27.56 -8.09
CA ARG A 524 4.27 -26.78 -9.21
C ARG A 524 2.78 -26.99 -9.27
N PRO A 525 2.00 -25.90 -9.28
CA PRO A 525 0.61 -26.06 -9.60
C PRO A 525 0.52 -26.71 -10.97
N LYS A 526 -0.45 -27.61 -11.15
CA LYS A 526 -0.72 -28.26 -12.42
C LYS A 526 -1.30 -27.23 -13.36
N ILE A 527 -0.41 -26.66 -14.18
CA ILE A 527 -0.76 -25.69 -15.21
C ILE A 527 -0.84 -26.42 -16.55
N ILE A 528 -2.05 -26.50 -17.10
CA ILE A 528 -2.32 -27.15 -18.39
C ILE A 528 -2.37 -26.06 -19.47
N LYS A 529 -1.51 -26.17 -20.48
CA LYS A 529 -1.57 -25.29 -21.66
C LYS A 529 -2.87 -25.54 -22.41
N THR A 530 -3.60 -24.48 -22.73
CA THR A 530 -4.91 -24.57 -23.38
C THR A 530 -4.77 -24.29 -24.88
N SER A 531 -5.85 -24.50 -25.65
CA SER A 531 -5.89 -24.10 -27.07
C SER A 531 -5.84 -22.58 -27.27
N SER A 532 -6.21 -21.81 -26.25
CA SER A 532 -6.10 -20.35 -26.26
C SER A 532 -4.67 -19.95 -25.93
N PRO A 533 -3.94 -19.26 -26.83
CA PRO A 533 -2.52 -18.95 -26.64
C PRO A 533 -2.28 -18.02 -25.44
N ASP A 534 -3.26 -17.21 -25.08
CA ASP A 534 -3.20 -16.23 -23.99
C ASP A 534 -3.65 -16.81 -22.64
N ARG A 535 -4.07 -18.08 -22.56
CA ARG A 535 -4.60 -18.70 -21.33
C ARG A 535 -3.92 -20.01 -20.97
N ALA A 536 -3.72 -20.18 -19.67
CA ALA A 536 -3.35 -21.45 -19.08
C ALA A 536 -4.42 -21.88 -18.05
N GLN A 537 -4.79 -23.16 -18.06
CA GLN A 537 -5.72 -23.72 -17.08
C GLN A 537 -4.95 -24.12 -15.83
N VAL A 538 -5.55 -23.85 -14.67
CA VAL A 538 -5.00 -24.18 -13.35
C VAL A 538 -5.93 -25.20 -12.69
N ASP A 539 -5.35 -26.23 -12.05
CA ASP A 539 -6.11 -27.18 -11.25
C ASP A 539 -6.69 -26.48 -10.00
N VAL A 540 -7.98 -26.68 -9.75
CA VAL A 540 -8.67 -26.07 -8.60
C VAL A 540 -8.10 -26.58 -7.27
N GLY A 541 -7.62 -27.82 -7.23
CA GLY A 541 -6.99 -28.40 -6.05
C GLY A 541 -5.74 -27.63 -5.61
N ASP A 542 -5.04 -27.02 -6.57
CA ASP A 542 -3.85 -26.19 -6.34
C ASP A 542 -4.18 -24.76 -5.87
N LEU A 543 -5.45 -24.37 -5.80
CA LEU A 543 -5.80 -23.08 -5.21
C LEU A 543 -5.69 -23.16 -3.69
N VAL A 544 -4.84 -22.34 -3.08
CA VAL A 544 -4.72 -22.26 -1.62
C VAL A 544 -5.75 -21.26 -1.09
N PRO A 545 -6.72 -21.67 -0.25
CA PRO A 545 -7.69 -20.75 0.30
C PRO A 545 -7.03 -19.77 1.28
N GLU A 546 -7.72 -18.65 1.54
CA GLU A 546 -7.32 -17.59 2.47
C GLU A 546 -6.01 -16.86 2.11
N LEU A 547 -5.48 -17.12 0.92
CA LEU A 547 -4.27 -16.49 0.40
C LEU A 547 -4.50 -15.95 -1.00
N GLN A 548 -3.71 -14.94 -1.38
CA GLN A 548 -3.82 -14.29 -2.68
C GLN A 548 -3.17 -15.15 -3.77
N PRO A 549 -3.84 -15.42 -4.90
CA PRO A 549 -3.32 -16.31 -5.93
C PRO A 549 -2.15 -15.72 -6.73
N GLY A 550 -1.90 -14.41 -6.66
CA GLY A 550 -0.81 -13.75 -7.39
C GLY A 550 -1.04 -13.62 -8.91
N ALA A 551 -2.23 -13.96 -9.39
CA ALA A 551 -2.71 -13.68 -10.75
C ALA A 551 -4.24 -13.55 -10.76
N ASP A 552 -4.79 -12.87 -11.76
CA ASP A 552 -6.24 -12.87 -12.00
C ASP A 552 -6.70 -14.28 -12.37
N LEU A 553 -7.71 -14.79 -11.65
CA LEU A 553 -8.36 -16.06 -11.92
C LEU A 553 -9.60 -15.81 -12.78
N TYR A 554 -9.75 -16.58 -13.85
CA TYR A 554 -10.84 -16.48 -14.80
C TYR A 554 -11.66 -17.76 -14.83
N LEU A 555 -12.98 -17.64 -14.92
CA LEU A 555 -13.90 -18.72 -15.25
C LEU A 555 -14.19 -18.73 -16.74
N TYR A 556 -14.09 -19.90 -17.38
CA TYR A 556 -14.51 -20.08 -18.76
C TYR A 556 -15.98 -20.49 -18.84
N MET A 557 -16.75 -19.81 -19.68
CA MET A 557 -18.16 -20.09 -19.92
C MET A 557 -18.34 -20.66 -21.34
N PRO A 558 -18.53 -21.99 -21.50
CA PRO A 558 -18.58 -22.62 -22.83
C PRO A 558 -19.70 -22.08 -23.72
N LYS A 559 -20.85 -21.71 -23.12
CA LYS A 559 -22.04 -21.24 -23.87
C LYS A 559 -21.79 -19.99 -24.70
N ASN A 560 -20.93 -19.09 -24.24
CA ASN A 560 -20.63 -17.84 -24.93
C ASN A 560 -19.15 -17.74 -25.35
N ASN A 561 -18.35 -18.77 -25.09
CA ASN A 561 -16.92 -18.81 -25.36
C ASN A 561 -16.17 -17.59 -24.77
N ARG A 562 -16.53 -17.15 -23.56
CA ARG A 562 -15.91 -16.01 -22.87
C ARG A 562 -15.30 -16.40 -21.53
N PHE A 563 -14.26 -15.67 -21.17
CA PHE A 563 -13.61 -15.72 -19.86
C PHE A 563 -14.11 -14.56 -19.01
N PHE A 564 -14.52 -14.85 -17.77
CA PHE A 564 -14.94 -13.85 -16.80
C PHE A 564 -13.96 -13.84 -15.64
N ILE A 565 -13.56 -12.65 -15.19
CA ILE A 565 -12.73 -12.51 -13.99
C ILE A 565 -13.54 -13.03 -12.81
N TYR A 566 -13.06 -14.11 -12.20
CA TYR A 566 -13.65 -14.69 -11.00
C TYR A 566 -13.04 -14.09 -9.74
N LEU A 567 -11.71 -13.96 -9.72
CA LEU A 567 -10.98 -13.36 -8.61
C LEU A 567 -9.83 -12.53 -9.16
N LYS A 568 -9.72 -11.27 -8.73
CA LYS A 568 -8.57 -10.43 -9.09
C LYS A 568 -7.30 -10.90 -8.35
N MET A 569 -6.13 -10.57 -8.87
CA MET A 569 -4.80 -10.92 -8.34
C MET A 569 -4.64 -10.67 -6.84
N ASN A 570 -5.20 -9.56 -6.32
CA ASN A 570 -5.14 -9.18 -4.91
C ASN A 570 -6.33 -9.69 -4.08
N GLY A 571 -7.28 -10.37 -4.72
CA GLY A 571 -8.42 -10.98 -4.06
C GLY A 571 -7.99 -12.21 -3.26
N ILE A 572 -8.72 -12.46 -2.18
CA ILE A 572 -8.52 -13.65 -1.33
C ILE A 572 -9.58 -14.68 -1.70
N LEU A 573 -9.16 -15.90 -2.00
CA LEU A 573 -10.07 -17.01 -2.26
C LEU A 573 -10.55 -17.61 -0.94
N SER A 574 -11.82 -17.49 -0.59
CA SER A 574 -12.34 -18.14 0.63
C SER A 574 -12.43 -19.67 0.47
N THR A 575 -12.40 -20.39 1.59
CA THR A 575 -12.59 -21.86 1.61
C THR A 575 -13.92 -22.26 0.96
N LYS A 576 -15.02 -21.58 1.29
CA LYS A 576 -16.34 -21.82 0.67
C LYS A 576 -16.34 -21.63 -0.86
N GLN A 577 -15.57 -20.66 -1.35
CA GLN A 577 -15.43 -20.44 -2.80
C GLN A 577 -14.65 -21.58 -3.46
N LYS A 578 -13.54 -22.02 -2.84
CA LYS A 578 -12.78 -23.19 -3.30
C LYS A 578 -13.67 -24.43 -3.36
N ASP A 579 -14.39 -24.74 -2.28
CA ASP A 579 -15.29 -25.90 -2.20
C ASP A 579 -16.36 -25.87 -3.31
N LYS A 580 -16.89 -24.68 -3.62
CA LYS A 580 -17.86 -24.46 -4.70
C LYS A 580 -17.24 -24.67 -6.08
N LEU A 581 -16.02 -24.21 -6.30
CA LEU A 581 -15.28 -24.44 -7.55
C LEU A 581 -15.01 -25.93 -7.76
N GLU A 582 -14.58 -26.64 -6.73
CA GLU A 582 -14.35 -28.10 -6.76
C GLU A 582 -15.65 -28.87 -7.03
N SER A 583 -16.72 -28.53 -6.30
CA SER A 583 -18.02 -29.19 -6.44
C SER A 583 -18.65 -28.96 -7.82
N SER A 584 -18.48 -27.77 -8.39
CA SER A 584 -19.00 -27.44 -9.73
C SER A 584 -18.13 -27.98 -10.87
N LYS A 585 -16.94 -28.52 -10.58
CA LYS A 585 -15.92 -28.92 -11.57
C LYS A 585 -15.62 -27.76 -12.55
N ALA A 586 -15.63 -26.53 -12.04
CA ALA A 586 -15.38 -25.36 -12.85
C ALA A 586 -13.89 -25.30 -13.25
N SER A 587 -13.62 -25.03 -14.53
CA SER A 587 -12.26 -24.81 -15.00
C SER A 587 -11.82 -23.38 -14.70
N ILE A 588 -10.69 -23.25 -13.98
CA ILE A 588 -10.06 -21.96 -13.68
C ILE A 588 -8.89 -21.73 -14.62
N PHE A 589 -8.76 -20.48 -15.09
CA PHE A 589 -7.73 -20.05 -16.01
C PHE A 589 -6.99 -18.83 -15.48
N ILE A 590 -5.74 -18.67 -15.91
CA ILE A 590 -4.91 -17.48 -15.72
C ILE A 590 -4.41 -17.02 -17.08
N ASN A 591 -3.91 -15.78 -17.19
CA ASN A 591 -3.23 -15.36 -18.41
C ASN A 591 -1.90 -16.12 -18.54
N SER A 592 -1.52 -16.54 -19.75
CA SER A 592 -0.24 -17.22 -20.02
C SER A 592 0.97 -16.38 -19.56
N LYS A 593 0.88 -15.05 -19.63
CA LYS A 593 1.92 -14.11 -19.17
C LYS A 593 2.08 -14.06 -17.64
N ASP A 594 1.09 -14.54 -16.90
CA ASP A 594 1.06 -14.49 -15.43
C ASP A 594 1.33 -15.87 -14.80
N VAL A 595 1.65 -16.89 -15.61
CA VAL A 595 1.99 -18.26 -15.17
C VAL A 595 3.13 -18.27 -14.15
N ASP A 596 4.19 -17.50 -14.39
CA ASP A 596 5.34 -17.44 -13.47
C ASP A 596 4.96 -16.78 -12.14
N LYS A 597 4.15 -15.71 -12.19
CA LYS A 597 3.67 -15.01 -10.99
C LYS A 597 2.77 -15.90 -10.15
N TYR A 598 1.83 -16.59 -10.79
CA TYR A 598 0.95 -17.54 -10.13
C TYR A 598 1.74 -18.70 -9.51
N SER A 599 2.69 -19.28 -10.24
CA SER A 599 3.54 -20.35 -9.72
C SER A 599 4.34 -19.91 -8.49
N LYS A 600 4.92 -18.70 -8.53
CA LYS A 600 5.63 -18.09 -7.40
C LYS A 600 4.71 -17.88 -6.19
N ALA A 601 3.51 -17.34 -6.42
CA ALA A 601 2.52 -17.12 -5.36
C ALA A 601 1.99 -18.43 -4.76
N TYR A 602 1.74 -19.45 -5.58
CA TYR A 602 1.36 -20.80 -5.13
C TYR A 602 2.42 -21.38 -4.18
N VAL A 603 3.68 -21.33 -4.61
CA VAL A 603 4.84 -21.82 -3.84
C VAL A 603 4.95 -21.07 -2.50
N LYS A 604 4.79 -19.75 -2.52
CA LYS A 604 4.71 -18.94 -1.28
C LYS A 604 3.55 -19.37 -0.39
N ASN A 605 2.36 -19.49 -0.94
CA ASN A 605 1.15 -19.73 -0.19
C ASN A 605 1.12 -21.13 0.44
N THR A 606 1.54 -22.15 -0.31
CA THR A 606 1.65 -23.53 0.20
C THR A 606 2.66 -23.63 1.33
N THR A 607 3.79 -22.92 1.24
CA THR A 607 4.77 -22.82 2.34
C THR A 607 4.16 -22.19 3.58
N VAL A 608 3.54 -21.03 3.42
CA VAL A 608 2.90 -20.30 4.52
C VAL A 608 1.84 -21.18 5.17
N GLN A 609 1.05 -21.91 4.37
CA GLN A 609 0.02 -22.80 4.87
C GLN A 609 0.61 -23.97 5.67
N LYS A 610 1.62 -24.67 5.13
CA LYS A 610 2.32 -25.75 5.87
C LYS A 610 2.88 -25.26 7.20
N ILE A 611 3.49 -24.08 7.21
CA ILE A 611 4.02 -23.47 8.42
C ILE A 611 2.90 -23.16 9.43
N ARG A 612 1.74 -22.69 8.98
CA ARG A 612 0.57 -22.45 9.84
C ARG A 612 0.00 -23.75 10.40
N ASP A 613 -0.11 -24.78 9.57
CA ASP A 613 -0.65 -26.08 9.98
C ASP A 613 0.22 -26.68 11.10
N LEU A 614 1.55 -26.58 10.98
CA LEU A 614 2.50 -26.99 12.02
C LEU A 614 2.32 -26.23 13.34
N LYS A 615 1.86 -24.97 13.31
CA LYS A 615 1.55 -24.21 14.55
C LYS A 615 0.26 -24.69 15.20
N LEU A 616 -0.75 -25.04 14.40
CA LEU A 616 -2.06 -25.47 14.89
C LEU A 616 -1.96 -26.82 15.60
N ASP A 617 -1.13 -27.75 15.10
CA ASP A 617 -0.97 -29.06 15.72
C ASP A 617 -0.30 -28.98 17.09
N LYS A 618 0.65 -28.05 17.29
CA LYS A 618 1.21 -27.78 18.63
C LYS A 618 0.15 -27.32 19.62
N LYS A 619 -0.73 -26.40 19.20
CA LYS A 619 -1.80 -25.87 20.06
C LYS A 619 -2.82 -26.94 20.46
N LYS A 620 -2.98 -28.00 19.64
CA LYS A 620 -3.84 -29.15 19.98
C LYS A 620 -3.14 -30.18 20.86
N ALA A 621 -1.82 -30.29 20.79
CA ALA A 621 -1.02 -31.23 21.56
C ALA A 621 -0.67 -30.74 22.98
N SER A 622 -0.60 -29.42 23.17
CA SER A 622 -0.52 -28.74 24.48
C SER A 622 -1.89 -28.61 25.12
#